data_AF-A0A914G6A8-F1
#
_entry.id   AF-A0A914G6A8-F1
#
_cell.length_a   1.000
_cell.length_b   1.000
_cell.length_c   1.000
_cell.angle_alpha   90.00
_cell.angle_beta   90.00
_cell.angle_gamma   90.00
#
_symmetry.space_group_name_H-M   'P 1'
#
loop_
_entity.id
_entity.type
_entity.pdbx_description
1 polymer ?
#
loop_
_entity_poly.entity_id
_entity_poly.type
_entity_poly.pdbx_seq_one_letter_code
_entity_poly.pdbx_strand_id
1 'polypeptide(L)'
;LENVTLRFGKPDEIRLIDYGLTSKVENGYCTMPHLGTALFASRESMEKAPKKHFKDDCESWLSTLVYGTNDSVLEPWTNTKKRDVMLQQKKSVWQKDMNRAKFLGGLPIHFWRIMDIIDEIVTEKPVDYTSIYNLLQEVIDQDSCQLVQADRIPDIY
;
A
#
# COMPACT_ATOMS: atom_id res chain seq x y z
N LEU A 1 37.92 5.35 -12.49
CA LEU A 1 36.52 5.35 -12.04
C LEU A 1 35.74 4.55 -13.08
N GLU A 2 35.40 3.31 -12.74
CA GLU A 2 34.70 2.38 -13.63
C GLU A 2 33.29 2.91 -13.93
N ASN A 3 32.88 2.73 -15.18
CA ASN A 3 31.55 3.08 -15.66
C ASN A 3 30.50 2.23 -14.94
N VAL A 4 29.81 2.81 -13.96
CA VAL A 4 28.61 2.20 -13.37
C VAL A 4 27.48 2.32 -14.38
N THR A 5 27.25 1.27 -15.16
CA THR A 5 26.05 1.16 -16.00
C THR A 5 24.86 0.86 -15.10
N LEU A 6 24.02 1.87 -14.84
CA LEU A 6 22.72 1.69 -14.21
C LEU A 6 21.84 0.87 -15.15
N ARG A 7 21.60 -0.40 -14.81
CA ARG A 7 20.63 -1.24 -15.51
C ARG A 7 19.25 -1.00 -14.89
N PHE A 8 18.42 -0.22 -15.59
CA PHE A 8 17.00 -0.16 -15.28
C PHE A 8 16.33 -1.49 -15.67
N GLY A 9 15.30 -1.90 -14.92
CA GLY A 9 14.50 -3.09 -15.21
C GLY A 9 13.76 -2.99 -16.55
N LYS A 10 13.07 -4.06 -16.96
CA LYS A 10 12.18 -3.99 -18.12
C LYS A 10 11.02 -3.01 -17.85
N PRO A 11 10.42 -2.38 -18.89
CA PRO A 11 9.33 -1.41 -18.72
C PRO A 11 8.16 -1.91 -17.86
N ASP A 12 7.88 -3.21 -17.90
CA ASP A 12 6.75 -3.84 -17.20
C ASP A 12 7.19 -4.66 -15.98
N GLU A 13 8.37 -4.36 -15.43
CA GLU A 13 8.95 -5.10 -14.30
C GLU A 13 9.09 -4.21 -13.06
N ILE A 14 8.34 -4.54 -12.01
CA ILE A 14 8.46 -3.92 -10.69
C ILE A 14 9.33 -4.81 -9.80
N ARG A 15 10.35 -4.23 -9.17
CA ARG A 15 11.26 -4.92 -8.23
C ARG A 15 11.24 -4.23 -6.87
N LEU A 16 11.23 -5.03 -5.82
CA LEU A 16 11.55 -4.56 -4.47
C LEU A 16 13.07 -4.30 -4.40
N ILE A 17 13.43 -3.16 -3.81
CA ILE A 17 14.83 -2.74 -3.61
C ILE A 17 15.03 -2.35 -2.16
N ASP A 18 16.29 -2.15 -1.78
CA ASP A 18 16.71 -1.69 -0.45
C ASP A 18 16.23 -2.59 0.71
N TYR A 19 17.06 -3.59 1.02
CA TYR A 19 16.86 -4.50 2.15
C TYR A 19 17.56 -4.00 3.44
N GLY A 20 18.03 -2.75 3.48
CA GLY A 20 18.81 -2.20 4.60
C GLY A 20 18.03 -2.06 5.91
N LEU A 21 16.69 -2.09 5.83
CA LEU A 21 15.78 -2.02 6.98
C LEU A 21 15.07 -3.35 7.26
N THR A 22 15.41 -4.42 6.55
CA THR A 22 14.81 -5.75 6.77
C THR A 22 15.20 -6.28 8.16
N SER A 23 14.30 -7.01 8.80
CA SER A 23 14.56 -7.67 10.07
C SER A 23 13.89 -9.03 10.09
N LYS A 24 14.51 -9.97 10.80
CA LYS A 24 13.93 -11.29 11.01
C LYS A 24 12.72 -11.16 11.94
N VAL A 25 11.62 -11.77 11.55
CA VAL A 25 10.40 -11.87 12.35
C VAL A 25 10.49 -13.12 13.22
N GLU A 26 10.30 -12.96 14.53
CA GLU A 26 10.30 -14.06 15.50
C GLU A 26 8.97 -14.04 16.27
N ASN A 27 8.29 -15.18 16.36
CA ASN A 27 6.95 -15.28 16.96
C ASN A 27 5.92 -14.30 16.36
N GLY A 28 6.02 -14.06 15.05
CA GLY A 28 5.07 -13.23 14.30
C GLY A 28 5.39 -11.74 14.28
N TYR A 29 6.35 -11.24 15.07
CA TYR A 29 6.73 -9.81 15.03
C TYR A 29 8.24 -9.54 15.15
N CYS A 30 8.64 -8.28 14.94
CA CYS A 30 9.96 -7.77 15.33
C CYS A 30 9.83 -6.48 16.14
N THR A 31 10.72 -6.30 17.13
CA THR A 31 10.77 -5.10 17.98
C THR A 31 11.89 -4.19 17.51
N MET A 32 11.67 -3.54 16.38
CA MET A 32 12.60 -2.58 15.82
C MET A 32 11.96 -1.19 15.84
N PRO A 33 12.69 -0.13 16.23
CA PRO A 33 12.15 1.22 16.13
C PRO A 33 11.74 1.54 14.68
N HIS A 34 10.82 2.48 14.53
CA HIS A 34 10.51 3.00 13.21
C HIS A 34 11.68 3.86 12.70
N LEU A 35 12.42 3.32 11.74
CA LEU A 35 13.53 3.98 11.03
C LEU A 35 13.17 4.31 9.57
N GLY A 36 11.97 3.94 9.13
CA GLY A 36 11.52 4.13 7.75
C GLY A 36 10.87 5.49 7.49
N THR A 37 10.27 5.60 6.31
CA THR A 37 9.52 6.78 5.92
C THR A 37 8.15 6.82 6.60
N ALA A 38 7.96 7.77 7.51
CA ALA A 38 6.73 7.91 8.30
C ALA A 38 5.45 8.05 7.45
N LEU A 39 5.56 8.59 6.22
CA LEU A 39 4.46 8.74 5.27
C LEU A 39 3.77 7.39 4.96
N PHE A 40 4.56 6.37 4.65
CA PHE A 40 4.08 5.04 4.27
C PHE A 40 3.97 4.07 5.44
N ALA A 41 4.55 4.42 6.59
CA ALA A 41 4.50 3.60 7.80
C ALA A 41 3.07 3.14 8.15
N SER A 42 2.92 1.87 8.49
CA SER A 42 1.70 1.34 9.11
C SER A 42 1.32 2.06 10.41
N ARG A 43 0.10 1.82 10.89
CA ARG A 43 -0.38 2.29 12.20
C ARG A 43 0.46 1.72 13.34
N GLU A 44 0.74 0.42 13.34
CA GLU A 44 1.44 -0.26 14.44
C GLU A 44 2.92 0.12 14.52
N SER A 45 3.59 0.30 13.39
CA SER A 45 4.98 0.74 13.36
C SER A 45 5.17 2.16 13.90
N MET A 46 4.12 2.97 13.95
CA MET A 46 4.14 4.35 14.44
C MET A 46 3.86 4.48 15.94
N GLU A 47 3.56 3.38 16.63
CA GLU A 47 3.43 3.34 18.08
C GLU A 47 4.77 3.57 18.80
N LYS A 48 4.73 3.93 20.09
CA LYS A 48 5.96 4.21 20.88
C LYS A 48 6.85 2.98 21.08
N ALA A 49 6.25 1.81 21.19
CA ALA A 49 6.91 0.52 21.32
C ALA A 49 6.41 -0.40 20.19
N PRO A 50 6.87 -0.17 18.95
CA PRO A 50 6.31 -0.84 17.79
C PRO A 50 6.65 -2.33 17.81
N LYS A 51 5.62 -3.15 17.56
CA LYS A 51 5.77 -4.54 17.13
C LYS A 51 5.40 -4.55 15.67
N LYS A 52 6.37 -4.83 14.79
CA LYS A 52 6.12 -4.87 13.35
C LYS A 52 5.83 -6.31 12.93
N HIS A 53 4.75 -6.49 12.22
CA HIS A 53 4.23 -7.73 11.69
C HIS A 53 4.22 -7.68 10.15
N PHE A 54 3.87 -8.80 9.51
CA PHE A 54 3.68 -8.83 8.06
C PHE A 54 2.56 -7.91 7.57
N LYS A 55 1.59 -7.58 8.44
CA LYS A 55 0.53 -6.60 8.19
C LYS A 55 1.08 -5.20 7.90
N ASP A 56 2.18 -4.81 8.57
CA ASP A 56 2.77 -3.49 8.41
C ASP A 56 3.26 -3.23 6.98
N ASP A 57 3.79 -4.26 6.33
CA ASP A 57 4.22 -4.19 4.92
C ASP A 57 3.01 -4.03 3.99
N CYS A 58 1.87 -4.66 4.31
CA CYS A 58 0.64 -4.53 3.53
C CYS A 58 0.03 -3.12 3.65
N GLU A 59 0.02 -2.52 4.85
CA GLU A 59 -0.43 -1.13 5.02
C GLU A 59 0.49 -0.15 4.29
N SER A 60 1.80 -0.41 4.31
CA SER A 60 2.78 0.41 3.62
C SER A 60 2.61 0.32 2.10
N TRP A 61 2.41 -0.89 1.58
CA TRP A 61 2.11 -1.15 0.17
C TRP A 61 0.84 -0.43 -0.29
N LEU A 62 -0.26 -0.54 0.47
CA LEU A 62 -1.51 0.16 0.14
C LEU A 62 -1.30 1.68 0.10
N SER A 63 -0.57 2.22 1.07
CA SER A 63 -0.24 3.65 1.10
C SER A 63 0.60 4.08 -0.10
N THR A 64 1.52 3.25 -0.57
CA THR A 64 2.31 3.49 -1.79
C THR A 64 1.44 3.50 -3.04
N LEU A 65 0.46 2.59 -3.15
CA LEU A 65 -0.48 2.58 -4.28
C LEU A 65 -1.35 3.83 -4.30
N VAL A 66 -1.92 4.21 -3.15
CA VAL A 66 -2.71 5.45 -3.02
C VAL A 66 -1.88 6.67 -3.45
N TYR A 67 -0.62 6.76 -2.99
CA TYR A 67 0.27 7.84 -3.39
C TYR A 67 0.55 7.88 -4.89
N GLY A 68 0.74 6.72 -5.52
CA GLY A 68 0.96 6.62 -6.96
C GLY A 68 -0.26 7.02 -7.80
N THR A 69 -1.47 6.84 -7.27
CA THR A 69 -2.72 7.24 -7.93
C THR A 69 -3.05 8.71 -7.71
N ASN A 70 -2.93 9.19 -6.48
CA ASN A 70 -3.22 10.57 -6.11
C ASN A 70 -2.46 10.96 -4.83
N ASP A 71 -1.36 11.69 -5.00
CA ASP A 71 -0.50 12.13 -3.91
C ASP A 71 -1.22 13.03 -2.88
N SER A 72 -2.21 13.80 -3.33
CA SER A 72 -3.00 14.70 -2.48
C SER A 72 -3.78 13.97 -1.37
N VAL A 73 -4.00 12.66 -1.52
CA VAL A 73 -4.76 11.87 -0.56
C VAL A 73 -3.97 11.63 0.74
N LEU A 74 -2.64 11.57 0.67
CA LEU A 74 -1.78 11.44 1.84
C LEU A 74 -1.43 12.77 2.50
N GLU A 75 -1.84 13.90 1.93
CA GLU A 75 -1.59 15.24 2.47
C GLU A 75 -1.93 15.41 3.95
N PRO A 76 -3.03 14.83 4.50
CA PRO A 76 -3.41 15.06 5.89
C PRO A 76 -2.29 14.76 6.89
N TRP A 77 -1.43 13.77 6.59
CA TRP A 77 -0.25 13.49 7.41
C TRP A 77 1.10 13.76 6.75
N THR A 78 1.15 14.18 5.48
CA THR A 78 2.42 14.55 4.82
C THR A 78 3.12 15.70 5.55
N ASN A 79 2.35 16.69 6.04
CA ASN A 79 2.89 17.86 6.75
C ASN A 79 2.89 17.70 8.29
N THR A 80 2.49 16.53 8.79
CA THR A 80 2.31 16.31 10.24
C THR A 80 3.63 15.91 10.90
N LYS A 81 4.23 16.81 11.69
CA LYS A 81 5.50 16.55 12.38
C LYS A 81 5.37 15.69 13.65
N LYS A 82 4.21 15.73 14.31
CA LYS A 82 3.99 14.98 15.56
C LYS A 82 3.55 13.56 15.24
N ARG A 83 4.38 12.56 15.59
CA ARG A 83 4.10 11.13 15.41
C ARG A 83 2.71 10.73 15.91
N ASP A 84 2.35 11.13 17.12
CA ASP A 84 1.05 10.76 17.72
C ASP A 84 -0.14 11.34 16.92
N VAL A 85 0.01 12.55 16.36
CA VAL A 85 -1.03 13.17 15.53
C VAL A 85 -1.17 12.41 14.20
N MET A 86 -0.04 12.09 13.56
CA MET A 86 -0.02 11.29 12.32
C MET A 86 -0.67 9.92 12.53
N LEU A 87 -0.35 9.26 13.65
CA LEU A 87 -0.94 7.98 14.02
C LEU A 87 -2.47 8.08 14.13
N GLN A 88 -3.00 9.13 14.77
CA GLN A 88 -4.45 9.32 14.87
C GLN A 88 -5.10 9.58 13.51
N GLN A 89 -4.46 10.38 12.65
CA GLN A 89 -4.95 10.62 11.29
C GLN A 89 -5.00 9.30 10.51
N LYS A 90 -3.94 8.49 10.58
CA LYS A 90 -3.89 7.16 9.96
C LYS A 90 -4.99 6.25 10.50
N LYS A 91 -5.15 6.13 11.83
CA LYS A 91 -6.22 5.33 12.44
C LYS A 91 -7.62 5.74 11.95
N SER A 92 -7.85 7.04 11.78
CA SER A 92 -9.16 7.57 11.37
C SER A 92 -9.62 7.13 9.98
N VAL A 93 -8.69 6.75 9.10
CA VAL A 93 -8.99 6.26 7.74
C VAL A 93 -9.57 4.85 7.78
N TRP A 94 -9.13 4.03 8.73
CA TRP A 94 -9.58 2.65 8.89
C TRP A 94 -10.88 2.52 9.70
N GLN A 95 -11.32 3.59 10.37
CA GLN A 95 -12.47 3.58 11.27
C GLN A 95 -13.72 4.25 10.71
N LYS A 96 -13.59 5.09 9.67
CA LYS A 96 -14.69 5.91 9.15
C LYS A 96 -14.84 5.74 7.65
N ASP A 97 -16.02 5.32 7.20
CA ASP A 97 -16.31 5.08 5.78
C ASP A 97 -16.03 6.29 4.89
N MET A 98 -16.35 7.50 5.33
CA MET A 98 -16.06 8.72 4.55
C MET A 98 -14.55 8.98 4.41
N ASN A 99 -13.75 8.70 5.44
CA ASN A 99 -12.30 8.88 5.38
C ASN A 99 -11.65 7.80 4.53
N ARG A 100 -12.17 6.57 4.61
CA ARG A 100 -11.79 5.45 3.75
C ARG A 100 -12.05 5.75 2.28
N ALA A 101 -13.24 6.25 1.95
CA ALA A 101 -13.60 6.66 0.60
C ALA A 101 -12.66 7.73 0.05
N LYS A 102 -12.32 8.73 0.86
CA LYS A 102 -11.33 9.75 0.49
C LYS A 102 -9.94 9.16 0.31
N PHE A 103 -9.53 8.25 1.19
CA PHE A 103 -8.23 7.60 1.15
C PHE A 103 -8.04 6.67 -0.06
N LEU A 104 -9.10 5.99 -0.48
CA LEU A 104 -9.10 5.14 -1.66
C LEU A 104 -9.55 5.90 -2.92
N GLY A 105 -9.66 7.23 -2.85
CA GLY A 105 -10.12 8.07 -3.95
C GLY A 105 -9.22 7.92 -5.17
N GLY A 106 -9.77 7.37 -6.25
CA GLY A 106 -9.05 7.09 -7.49
C GLY A 106 -8.65 5.62 -7.68
N LEU A 107 -8.82 4.78 -6.65
CA LEU A 107 -8.62 3.33 -6.75
C LEU A 107 -9.94 2.60 -7.06
N PRO A 108 -9.90 1.46 -7.77
CA PRO A 108 -11.06 0.61 -8.00
C PRO A 108 -11.73 0.15 -6.69
N ILE A 109 -13.05 -0.10 -6.73
CA ILE A 109 -13.84 -0.47 -5.55
C ILE A 109 -13.31 -1.71 -4.80
N HIS A 110 -12.64 -2.64 -5.50
CA HIS A 110 -12.01 -3.83 -4.90
C HIS A 110 -10.98 -3.47 -3.83
N PHE A 111 -10.36 -2.29 -3.90
CA PHE A 111 -9.44 -1.81 -2.86
C PHE A 111 -10.10 -1.59 -1.51
N TRP A 112 -11.42 -1.43 -1.48
CA TRP A 112 -12.17 -1.51 -0.22
C TRP A 112 -11.97 -2.91 0.35
N ARG A 113 -12.34 -3.97 -0.38
CA ARG A 113 -12.19 -5.33 0.12
C ARG A 113 -10.75 -5.69 0.49
N ILE A 114 -9.76 -5.23 -0.28
CA ILE A 114 -8.33 -5.39 0.05
C ILE A 114 -8.01 -4.73 1.40
N MET A 115 -8.49 -3.52 1.65
CA MET A 115 -8.30 -2.84 2.92
C MET A 115 -8.96 -3.59 4.08
N ASP A 116 -10.15 -4.20 3.90
CA ASP A 116 -10.75 -5.04 4.94
C ASP A 116 -9.90 -6.27 5.24
N ILE A 117 -9.41 -6.95 4.20
CA ILE A 117 -8.51 -8.10 4.35
C ILE A 117 -7.28 -7.69 5.14
N ILE A 118 -6.66 -6.55 4.83
CA ILE A 118 -5.49 -6.05 5.57
C ILE A 118 -5.84 -5.79 7.03
N ASP A 119 -7.00 -5.19 7.31
CA ASP A 119 -7.39 -4.90 8.70
C ASP A 119 -7.63 -6.18 9.51
N GLU A 120 -8.18 -7.22 8.87
CA GLU A 120 -8.46 -8.53 9.44
C GLU A 120 -7.22 -9.43 9.63
N ILE A 121 -6.04 -9.07 9.10
CA ILE A 121 -4.81 -9.87 9.26
C ILE A 121 -4.50 -10.07 10.75
N VAL A 122 -4.42 -11.34 11.15
CA VAL A 122 -3.92 -11.75 12.47
C VAL A 122 -2.41 -11.55 12.49
N THR A 123 -1.96 -10.64 13.34
CA THR A 123 -0.57 -10.16 13.44
C THR A 123 0.48 -11.26 13.63
N GLU A 124 0.12 -12.39 14.25
CA GLU A 124 1.02 -13.51 14.52
C GLU A 124 1.14 -14.53 13.37
N LYS A 125 0.39 -14.34 12.27
CA LYS A 125 0.33 -15.28 11.15
C LYS A 125 0.86 -14.64 9.86
N PRO A 126 1.40 -15.46 8.93
CA PRO A 126 1.67 -14.99 7.57
C PRO A 126 0.40 -14.47 6.90
N VAL A 127 0.56 -13.47 6.03
CA VAL A 127 -0.53 -12.91 5.23
C VAL A 127 -0.90 -13.88 4.11
N ASP A 128 -2.20 -14.08 3.89
CA ASP A 128 -2.68 -14.74 2.68
C ASP A 128 -2.65 -13.78 1.49
N TYR A 129 -1.51 -13.71 0.82
CA TYR A 129 -1.34 -12.90 -0.38
C TYR A 129 -2.18 -13.40 -1.56
N THR A 130 -2.68 -14.64 -1.53
CA THR A 130 -3.51 -15.21 -2.61
C THR A 130 -4.83 -14.45 -2.74
N SER A 131 -5.48 -14.15 -1.62
CA SER A 131 -6.72 -13.39 -1.59
C SER A 131 -6.56 -11.98 -2.14
N ILE A 132 -5.46 -11.30 -1.78
CA ILE A 132 -5.15 -9.95 -2.31
C ILE A 132 -4.86 -10.04 -3.82
N TYR A 133 -4.08 -11.03 -4.24
CA TYR A 133 -3.72 -11.24 -5.66
C TYR A 133 -4.95 -11.48 -6.53
N ASN A 134 -5.88 -12.32 -6.09
CA ASN A 134 -7.10 -12.62 -6.85
C ASN A 134 -7.97 -11.36 -7.05
N LEU A 135 -8.10 -10.51 -6.01
CA LEU A 135 -8.81 -9.24 -6.14
C LEU A 135 -8.13 -8.27 -7.12
N LEU A 136 -6.79 -8.27 -7.17
CA LEU A 136 -6.05 -7.49 -8.16
C LEU A 136 -6.27 -8.02 -9.58
N GLN A 137 -6.37 -9.34 -9.76
CA GLN A 137 -6.71 -9.92 -11.07
C GLN A 137 -8.14 -9.54 -11.49
N GLU A 138 -9.10 -9.57 -10.58
CA GLU A 138 -10.48 -9.13 -10.87
C GLU A 138 -10.52 -7.65 -11.33
N VAL A 139 -9.71 -6.78 -10.71
CA VAL A 139 -9.54 -5.39 -11.16
C VAL A 139 -8.99 -5.32 -12.58
N ILE A 140 -7.91 -6.05 -12.86
CA ILE A 140 -7.28 -6.07 -14.18
C ILE A 140 -8.26 -6.60 -15.23
N ASP A 141 -8.99 -7.67 -14.96
CA ASP A 141 -9.94 -8.26 -15.89
C ASP A 141 -11.09 -7.31 -16.20
N GLN A 142 -11.59 -6.57 -15.21
CA GLN A 142 -12.64 -5.56 -15.40
C GLN A 142 -12.15 -4.35 -16.20
N ASP A 143 -10.95 -3.84 -15.91
CA ASP A 143 -10.37 -2.70 -16.63
C ASP A 143 -9.93 -3.08 -18.06
N SER A 144 -9.41 -4.30 -18.25
CA SER A 144 -9.07 -4.83 -19.57
C SER A 144 -10.31 -4.96 -20.46
N CYS A 145 -11.46 -5.30 -19.87
CA CYS A 145 -12.74 -5.34 -20.57
C CYS A 145 -13.20 -3.93 -21.01
N GLN A 146 -12.85 -2.88 -20.26
CA GLN A 146 -13.14 -1.48 -20.64
C GLN A 146 -12.18 -0.95 -21.71
N LEU A 147 -10.89 -1.29 -21.66
CA LEU A 147 -9.92 -0.90 -22.69
C LEU A 147 -10.25 -1.53 -24.06
N VAL A 148 -10.70 -2.80 -24.07
CA VAL A 148 -11.15 -3.48 -25.30
C VAL A 148 -12.46 -2.91 -25.86
N GLN A 149 -13.29 -2.26 -25.03
CA GLN A 149 -14.50 -1.57 -25.49
C GLN A 149 -14.23 -0.16 -26.03
N ALA A 150 -13.22 0.54 -25.50
CA ALA A 150 -12.82 1.86 -25.99
C ALA A 150 -12.23 1.82 -27.42
N ASP A 151 -11.60 0.70 -27.80
CA ASP A 151 -11.09 0.45 -29.16
C ASP A 151 -12.19 0.07 -30.17
N ARG A 152 -13.46 -0.01 -29.74
CA ARG A 152 -14.62 -0.25 -30.62
C ARG A 152 -15.44 1.03 -30.81
N ILE A 153 -14.78 2.11 -31.25
CA ILE A 153 -15.49 3.16 -31.98
C ILE A 153 -15.75 2.57 -33.38
N PRO A 154 -17.00 2.38 -33.83
CA PRO A 154 -17.24 1.96 -35.20
C PRO A 154 -16.72 3.07 -36.12
N ASP A 155 -15.92 2.71 -37.12
CA ASP A 155 -15.63 3.59 -38.25
C ASP A 155 -16.97 3.99 -38.90
N ILE A 156 -17.47 5.17 -38.55
CA ILE A 156 -18.58 5.81 -39.25
C ILE A 156 -17.94 6.62 -40.39
N TYR A 157 -17.83 6.00 -41.56
CA TYR A 157 -17.72 6.70 -42.84
C TYR A 157 -19.11 7.02 -43.38
#